data_AF-A0AAN8J0M0-F1
#
_entry.id   AF-A0AAN8J0M0-F1
#
_cell.length_a   1.000
_cell.length_b   1.000
_cell.length_c   1.000
_cell.angle_alpha   90.00
_cell.angle_beta   90.00
_cell.angle_gamma   90.00
#
_symmetry.space_group_name_H-M   'P 1'
#
loop_
_entity.id
_entity.type
_entity.pdbx_description
1 polymer ?
#
loop_
_entity_poly.entity_id
_entity_poly.type
_entity_poly.pdbx_seq_one_letter_code
_entity_poly.pdbx_strand_id
1 'polypeptide(L)'
;MDYVATRSGDVRKTFFGELYKEEPVFLPKNKLCNGVFIIGRMLHLTKTEKGKRTTSKGEASLIVAGELRDDWIDKNVYPCEERTVAAKILKDFETFKSFRKNREQR
;
A
#
# COMPACT_ATOMS: atom_id res chain seq x y z
N MET A 1 18.09 -15.24 -5.42
CA MET A 1 18.09 -13.77 -5.27
C MET A 1 19.34 -13.28 -5.96
N ASP A 2 19.19 -12.67 -7.13
CA ASP A 2 20.32 -12.29 -7.96
C ASP A 2 20.74 -10.88 -7.60
N TYR A 3 22.01 -10.73 -7.19
CA TYR A 3 22.61 -9.45 -6.82
C TYR A 3 23.37 -8.89 -8.02
N VAL A 4 22.94 -7.75 -8.53
CA VAL A 4 23.70 -6.98 -9.53
C VAL A 4 24.47 -5.89 -8.79
N ALA A 5 25.78 -6.07 -8.67
CA ALA A 5 26.66 -5.09 -8.04
C ALA A 5 27.10 -4.03 -9.07
N THR A 6 26.57 -2.81 -8.96
CA THR A 6 27.15 -1.63 -9.60
C THR A 6 27.91 -0.80 -8.55
N ARG A 7 29.15 -0.43 -8.91
CA ARG A 7 30.09 0.32 -8.05
C ARG A 7 29.47 1.64 -7.59
N SER A 8 29.74 1.97 -6.33
CA SER A 8 29.37 3.17 -5.56
C SER A 8 28.05 3.08 -4.78
N GLY A 9 28.16 2.61 -3.53
CA GLY A 9 27.40 3.05 -2.34
C GLY A 9 25.86 2.92 -2.27
N ASP A 10 25.17 2.72 -3.38
CA ASP A 10 23.72 2.76 -3.47
C ASP A 10 23.19 1.32 -3.46
N VAL A 11 22.93 0.76 -2.27
CA VAL A 11 22.27 -0.55 -2.14
C VAL A 11 20.79 -0.38 -2.47
N ARG A 12 20.47 -0.38 -3.76
CA ARG A 12 19.10 -0.34 -4.24
C ARG A 12 18.48 -1.72 -4.07
N LYS A 13 17.44 -1.81 -3.25
CA LYS A 13 16.66 -3.05 -3.07
C LYS A 13 15.33 -2.93 -3.79
N THR A 14 14.85 -4.06 -4.28
CA THR A 14 13.55 -4.19 -4.92
C THR A 14 12.53 -4.75 -3.93
N PHE A 15 11.43 -4.03 -3.70
CA PHE A 15 10.26 -4.51 -2.96
C PHE A 15 9.02 -4.29 -3.83
N PHE A 16 8.16 -5.29 -4.01
CA PHE A 16 7.02 -5.24 -4.96
C PHE A 16 7.36 -4.80 -6.40
N GLY A 17 8.60 -4.98 -6.85
CA GLY A 17 9.03 -4.59 -8.21
C GLY A 17 9.45 -3.13 -8.36
N GLU A 18 9.47 -2.35 -7.27
CA GLU A 18 9.98 -0.98 -7.27
C GLU A 18 11.32 -0.85 -6.57
N LEU A 19 12.15 0.08 -7.05
CA LEU A 19 13.49 0.37 -6.55
C LEU A 19 13.41 1.37 -5.40
N TYR A 20 13.97 1.01 -4.24
CA TYR A 20 14.05 1.89 -3.07
C TYR A 20 15.51 2.17 -2.69
N LYS A 21 15.74 3.34 -2.08
CA LYS A 21 17.01 3.76 -1.50
C LYS A 21 16.94 3.63 0.02
N GLU A 22 17.81 2.80 0.60
CA GLU A 22 17.97 2.66 2.06
C GLU A 22 18.88 3.79 2.57
N GLU A 23 18.40 4.62 3.51
CA GLU A 23 19.28 5.49 4.30
C GLU A 23 19.86 4.71 5.51
N PRO A 24 21.12 4.94 5.92
CA PRO A 24 21.87 4.06 6.79
C PRO A 24 21.58 4.28 8.29
N VAL A 25 20.33 4.54 8.67
CA VAL A 25 19.95 4.69 10.09
C VAL A 25 19.07 3.52 10.50
N PHE A 26 19.72 2.51 11.09
CA PHE A 26 19.04 1.34 11.62
C PHE A 26 18.26 1.73 12.89
N LEU A 27 16.94 1.89 12.74
CA LEU A 27 16.00 1.95 13.86
C LEU A 27 15.21 0.63 13.88
N PRO A 28 15.08 -0.04 15.04
CA PRO A 28 14.24 -1.21 15.17
C PRO A 28 12.77 -0.75 15.09
N LYS A 29 12.20 -0.71 13.89
CA LYS A 29 10.86 -0.18 13.67
C LYS A 29 9.83 -1.29 13.47
N ASN A 30 8.62 -1.02 13.95
CA ASN A 30 7.47 -1.90 13.81
C ASN A 30 7.22 -2.28 12.34
N LYS A 31 6.75 -3.51 12.09
CA LYS A 31 6.49 -4.02 10.73
C LYS A 31 5.58 -3.06 9.96
N LEU A 32 5.85 -2.89 8.66
CA LEU A 32 4.98 -2.15 7.74
C LEU A 32 3.62 -2.86 7.64
N CYS A 33 2.55 -2.08 7.45
CA CYS A 33 1.22 -2.63 7.20
C CYS A 33 1.23 -3.52 5.95
N ASN A 34 0.63 -4.70 6.06
CA ASN A 34 0.51 -5.63 4.93
C ASN A 34 -0.75 -5.33 4.10
N GLY A 35 -0.84 -5.91 2.89
CA GLY A 35 -1.99 -5.72 2.00
C GLY A 35 -3.34 -6.12 2.60
N VAL A 36 -3.38 -7.07 3.54
CA VAL A 36 -4.63 -7.48 4.21
C VAL A 36 -5.19 -6.36 5.07
N PHE A 37 -4.32 -5.66 5.81
CA PHE A 37 -4.72 -4.50 6.61
C PHE A 37 -5.27 -3.37 5.73
N ILE A 38 -4.56 -3.06 4.65
CA ILE A 38 -4.94 -2.02 3.69
C ILE A 38 -6.32 -2.31 3.07
N ILE A 39 -6.54 -3.55 2.62
CA ILE A 39 -7.82 -3.98 2.06
C ILE A 39 -8.93 -3.97 3.13
N GLY A 40 -8.65 -4.39 4.35
CA GLY A 40 -9.59 -4.32 5.47
C GLY A 40 -10.03 -2.89 5.78
N ARG A 41 -9.08 -1.94 5.79
CA ARG A 41 -9.35 -0.51 5.97
C ARG A 41 -10.20 0.06 4.84
N MET A 42 -9.87 -0.28 3.59
CA MET A 42 -10.68 0.09 2.42
C MET A 42 -12.11 -0.46 2.48
N LEU A 43 -12.29 -1.72 2.90
CA LEU A 43 -13.62 -2.31 3.07
C LEU A 43 -14.43 -1.61 4.16
N HIS A 44 -13.77 -1.20 5.25
CA HIS A 44 -14.41 -0.47 6.34
C HIS A 44 -14.90 0.91 5.89
N LEU A 45 -14.04 1.70 5.23
CA LEU A 45 -14.38 3.04 4.73
C LEU A 45 -15.45 3.00 3.62
N THR A 46 -15.44 1.97 2.78
CA THR A 46 -16.41 1.80 1.70
C THR A 46 -17.64 0.99 2.10
N LYS A 47 -17.77 0.61 3.38
CA LYS A 47 -18.93 -0.13 3.89
C LYS A 47 -20.19 0.71 3.66
N THR A 48 -21.26 0.04 3.28
CA THR A 48 -22.57 0.67 3.14
C THR A 48 -23.33 0.55 4.44
N GLU A 49 -23.59 1.65 5.13
CA GLU A 49 -24.64 1.68 6.16
C GLU A 49 -25.96 2.04 5.47
N LYS A 50 -26.98 1.20 5.66
CA LYS A 50 -28.34 1.42 5.11
C LYS A 50 -28.38 1.67 3.59
N GLY A 51 -27.56 0.94 2.82
CA GLY A 51 -27.56 0.98 1.35
C GLY A 51 -26.82 2.15 0.70
N LYS A 52 -26.23 3.09 1.46
CA LYS A 52 -25.38 4.17 0.94
C LYS A 52 -23.93 3.93 1.33
N ARG A 53 -22.99 4.10 0.38
CA ARG A 53 -21.55 4.00 0.68
C ARG A 53 -21.15 5.20 1.53
N THR A 54 -20.51 4.96 2.67
CA THR A 54 -20.05 6.04 3.55
C THR A 54 -19.01 6.92 2.87
N THR A 55 -18.11 6.30 2.10
CA THR A 55 -17.06 7.00 1.34
C THR A 55 -16.93 6.41 -0.06
N SER A 56 -16.65 7.26 -1.06
CA SER A 56 -16.36 6.79 -2.41
C SER A 56 -15.06 5.97 -2.44
N LYS A 57 -14.90 5.04 -3.39
CA LYS A 57 -13.69 4.20 -3.42
C LYS A 57 -12.42 5.02 -3.66
N GLY A 58 -12.50 6.06 -4.49
CA GLY A 58 -11.37 6.95 -4.78
C GLY A 58 -10.96 7.76 -3.55
N GLU A 59 -11.94 8.34 -2.86
CA GLU A 59 -11.70 9.09 -1.62
C GLU A 59 -11.18 8.19 -0.50
N ALA A 60 -11.73 6.99 -0.33
CA ALA A 60 -11.20 6.00 0.61
C ALA A 60 -9.75 5.63 0.30
N SER A 61 -9.38 5.48 -0.98
CA SER A 61 -8.00 5.17 -1.37
C SER A 61 -7.02 6.31 -1.06
N LEU A 62 -7.45 7.57 -1.15
CA LEU A 62 -6.65 8.73 -0.76
C LEU A 62 -6.46 8.79 0.76
N ILE A 63 -7.53 8.57 1.53
CA ILE A 63 -7.46 8.51 3.01
C ILE A 63 -6.45 7.45 3.45
N VAL A 64 -6.55 6.23 2.91
CA VAL A 64 -5.64 5.14 3.26
C VAL A 64 -4.21 5.40 2.78
N ALA A 65 -4.03 6.07 1.63
CA ALA A 65 -2.70 6.46 1.16
C ALA A 65 -2.04 7.50 2.07
N GLY A 66 -2.80 8.47 2.58
CA GLY A 66 -2.32 9.42 3.59
C GLY A 66 -1.92 8.71 4.89
N GLU A 67 -2.79 7.86 5.43
CA GLU A 67 -2.51 7.06 6.64
C GLU A 67 -1.22 6.22 6.48
N LEU A 68 -1.03 5.59 5.32
CA LEU A 68 0.18 4.80 5.04
C LEU A 68 1.42 5.66 4.85
N ARG A 69 1.29 6.81 4.20
CA ARG A 69 2.40 7.74 4.00
C ARG A 69 2.93 8.22 5.35
N ASP A 70 2.05 8.60 6.27
CA ASP A 70 2.44 9.03 7.60
C ASP A 70 3.14 7.90 8.38
N ASP A 71 2.56 6.68 8.37
CA ASP A 71 3.19 5.49 8.99
C ASP A 71 4.57 5.16 8.38
N TRP A 72 4.73 5.35 7.06
CA TRP A 72 5.99 5.12 6.38
C TRP A 72 7.02 6.17 6.73
N ILE A 73 6.64 7.45 6.77
CA ILE A 73 7.53 8.55 7.21
C ILE A 73 7.99 8.31 8.64
N ASP A 74 7.07 7.96 9.54
CA ASP A 74 7.39 7.56 10.93
C ASP A 74 8.35 6.37 10.97
N LYS A 75 8.36 5.56 9.90
CA LYS A 75 9.25 4.41 9.69
C LYS A 75 10.50 4.69 8.83
N ASN A 76 10.81 5.95 8.52
CA ASN A 76 11.88 6.37 7.61
C ASN A 76 11.79 5.75 6.20
N VAL A 77 10.58 5.42 5.77
CA VAL A 77 10.26 4.98 4.42
C VAL A 77 9.57 6.15 3.74
N TYR A 78 10.16 6.66 2.66
CA TYR A 78 9.60 7.79 1.93
C TYR A 78 8.93 7.28 0.65
N PRO A 79 7.59 7.21 0.62
CA PRO A 79 6.88 6.83 -0.60
C PRO A 79 7.13 7.83 -1.73
N CYS A 80 6.86 7.39 -2.96
CA CYS A 80 6.56 8.29 -4.07
C CYS A 80 5.32 9.15 -3.77
N GLU A 81 4.89 9.98 -4.73
CA GLU A 81 3.70 10.81 -4.57
C GLU A 81 2.49 10.03 -4.02
N GLU A 82 1.80 10.61 -3.03
CA GLU A 82 0.65 10.03 -2.35
C GLU A 82 -0.45 9.57 -3.33
N ARG A 83 -0.62 10.31 -4.44
CA ARG A 83 -1.56 9.96 -5.51
C ARG A 83 -1.23 8.62 -6.18
N THR A 84 0.03 8.30 -6.34
CA THR A 84 0.49 7.03 -6.91
C THR A 84 0.17 5.86 -5.97
N VAL A 85 0.40 6.07 -4.67
CA VAL A 85 0.04 5.10 -3.63
C VAL A 85 -1.48 4.86 -3.60
N ALA A 86 -2.28 5.92 -3.65
CA ALA A 86 -3.74 5.83 -3.71
C ALA A 86 -4.24 5.07 -4.94
N ALA A 87 -3.69 5.36 -6.13
CA ALA A 87 -4.05 4.67 -7.37
C ALA A 87 -3.76 3.16 -7.29
N LYS A 88 -2.64 2.78 -6.68
CA LYS A 88 -2.25 1.38 -6.47
C LYS A 88 -3.21 0.67 -5.49
N ILE A 89 -3.52 1.30 -4.36
CA ILE A 89 -4.48 0.77 -3.36
C ILE A 89 -5.85 0.53 -4.01
N LEU A 90 -6.32 1.49 -4.79
CA LEU A 90 -7.60 1.38 -5.49
C LEU A 90 -7.61 0.20 -6.46
N LYS A 91 -6.54 0.05 -7.26
CA LYS A 91 -6.40 -1.06 -8.20
C LYS A 91 -6.43 -2.42 -7.48
N ASP A 92 -5.64 -2.57 -6.43
CA ASP A 92 -5.55 -3.83 -5.67
C ASP A 92 -6.87 -4.15 -4.96
N PHE A 93 -7.61 -3.12 -4.50
CA PHE A 93 -8.94 -3.26 -3.94
C PHE A 93 -9.98 -3.75 -4.95
N GLU A 94 -9.97 -3.23 -6.18
CA GLU A 94 -10.88 -3.71 -7.23
C GLU A 94 -10.54 -5.14 -7.65
N THR A 95 -9.24 -5.46 -7.78
CA THR A 95 -8.77 -6.84 -8.04
C THR A 95 -9.19 -7.80 -6.92
N PHE A 96 -9.08 -7.39 -5.65
CA PHE A 96 -9.57 -8.19 -4.53
C PHE A 96 -11.09 -8.45 -4.63
N LYS A 97 -11.88 -7.41 -4.95
CA LYS A 97 -13.34 -7.56 -5.11
C LYS A 97 -13.73 -8.46 -6.27
N SER A 98 -13.01 -8.42 -7.40
CA SER A 98 -13.30 -9.29 -8.54
C SER A 98 -13.01 -10.76 -8.23
N PHE A 99 -11.89 -11.05 -7.53
CA PHE A 99 -11.59 -12.41 -7.09
C PHE A 99 -12.61 -12.98 -6.12
N ARG A 100 -13.14 -12.16 -5.19
CA ARG A 100 -14.19 -12.60 -4.27
C ARG A 100 -15.48 -13.00 -5.00
N LYS A 101 -15.90 -12.20 -5.99
CA LYS A 101 -17.10 -12.52 -6.79
C LYS A 101 -16.98 -13.85 -7.55
N ASN A 102 -15.80 -14.15 -8.11
CA ASN A 102 -15.58 -15.40 -8.83
C ASN A 102 -15.52 -16.65 -7.92
N ARG A 103 -15.25 -16.47 -6.62
CA ARG A 103 -15.26 -17.57 -5.64
C ARG A 103 -16.67 -17.92 -5.12
N GLU A 104 -17.60 -16.98 -5.13
CA GLU A 104 -18.99 -17.21 -4.68
C GLU A 104 -19.87 -17.83 -5.80
N GLN A 105 -19.36 -17.96 -7.03
CA GLN A 105 -20.07 -18.55 -8.19
C GLN A 105 -19.63 -19.98 -8.54
N ARG A 106 -18.82 -20.62 -7.69
CA ARG A 106 -18.42 -22.03 -7.80
C ARG A 106 -18.89 -22.78 -6.57
#